data_AF-A0A1I6ML32-F1
#
_entry.id   AF-A0A1I6ML32-F1
#
_cell.length_a   1.000
_cell.length_b   1.000
_cell.length_c   1.000
_cell.angle_alpha   90.00
_cell.angle_beta   90.00
_cell.angle_gamma   90.00
#
_symmetry.space_group_name_H-M   'P 1'
#
loop_
_entity.id
_entity.type
_entity.pdbx_description
1 polymer ?
#
loop_
_entity_poly.entity_id
_entity_poly.type
_entity_poly.pdbx_seq_one_letter_code
_entity_poly.pdbx_strand_id
1 'polypeptide(L)' 'MDTNFDFERLYPHHDLLIEIGRVEMAIEHLDLRAEEEQRTLRPRLESRMHRLRDALDHLAA' A
#
# COMPACT_ATOMS: atom_id res chain seq x y z
N MET A 1 10.26 -17.46 28.90
CA MET A 1 9.21 -16.50 28.50
C MET A 1 9.03 -16.70 27.01
N ASP A 2 8.10 -17.59 26.65
CA ASP A 2 7.76 -17.84 25.25
C ASP A 2 6.84 -16.73 24.77
N THR A 3 7.45 -15.69 24.19
CA THR A 3 6.74 -14.69 23.41
C THR A 3 6.33 -15.32 22.08
N ASN A 4 5.39 -16.26 22.13
CA ASN A 4 4.67 -16.74 20.95
C ASN A 4 3.71 -15.63 20.52
N PHE A 5 4.27 -14.55 19.97
CA PHE A 5 3.49 -13.59 19.21
C PHE A 5 2.93 -14.35 18.02
N ASP A 6 1.60 -14.38 17.88
CA ASP A 6 0.91 -14.93 16.71
C ASP A 6 1.21 -14.07 15.48
N PHE A 7 2.45 -14.17 14.97
CA PHE A 7 2.91 -13.45 13.79
C PHE A 7 2.06 -13.83 12.57
N GLU A 8 1.60 -15.09 12.48
CA GLU A 8 0.71 -15.59 11.42
C GLU A 8 -0.56 -14.74 11.22
N ARG A 9 -1.09 -14.13 12.29
CA ARG A 9 -2.29 -13.28 12.23
C ARG A 9 -1.99 -11.82 11.89
N LEU A 10 -0.75 -11.37 12.09
CA LEU A 10 -0.30 -9.99 11.90
C LEU A 10 0.30 -9.74 10.50
N TYR A 11 0.73 -10.78 9.77
CA TYR A 11 1.27 -10.64 8.42
C TYR A 11 0.35 -9.91 7.44
N PRO A 12 -0.98 -10.19 7.39
CA PRO A 12 -1.82 -9.52 6.40
C PRO A 12 -1.91 -8.01 6.63
N HIS A 13 -1.89 -7.55 7.89
CA HIS A 13 -1.90 -6.13 8.22
C HIS A 13 -0.56 -5.47 7.86
N HIS A 14 0.54 -6.10 8.26
CA HIS A 14 1.89 -5.58 8.00
C HIS A 14 2.21 -5.54 6.50
N ASP A 15 1.84 -6.57 5.74
CA ASP A 15 2.05 -6.65 4.30
C ASP A 15 1.25 -5.58 3.56
N LEU A 16 0.02 -5.30 4.00
CA LEU A 16 -0.78 -4.19 3.46
C LEU A 16 -0.12 -2.83 3.74
N LEU A 17 0.42 -2.61 4.94
CA LEU A 17 1.17 -1.39 5.26
C LEU A 17 2.42 -1.22 4.39
N ILE A 18 3.18 -2.30 4.14
CA ILE A 18 4.33 -2.27 3.23
C ILE A 18 3.89 -1.88 1.81
N GLU A 19 2.83 -2.51 1.30
CA GLU A 19 2.35 -2.26 -0.06
C GLU A 19 1.80 -0.83 -0.20
N ILE A 20 1.14 -0.30 0.83
CA ILE A 20 0.73 1.12 0.88
C ILE A 20 1.95 2.02 0.74
N GLY A 21 2.98 1.84 1.59
CA GLY A 21 4.19 2.65 1.54
C GLY A 21 4.90 2.56 0.18
N ARG A 22 4.92 1.38 -0.45
CA ARG A 22 5.48 1.23 -1.80
C ARG A 22 4.71 2.03 -2.86
N VAL A 23 3.38 2.07 -2.77
CA VAL A 23 2.56 2.86 -3.70
C VAL A 23 2.74 4.36 -3.45
N GLU A 24 2.89 4.79 -2.19
CA GLU A 24 3.20 6.18 -1.84
C GLU A 24 4.54 6.62 -2.47
N MET A 25 5.61 5.84 -2.29
CA MET A 25 6.90 6.10 -2.93
C MET A 25 6.80 6.11 -4.47
N ALA A 26 6.00 5.22 -5.06
CA ALA A 26 5.80 5.18 -6.49
C ALA A 26 5.08 6.44 -7.03
N ILE A 27 4.13 6.99 -6.27
CA ILE A 27 3.44 8.25 -6.61
C ILE A 27 4.43 9.42 -6.49
N GLU A 28 5.20 9.49 -5.39
CA GLU A 28 6.22 10.53 -5.19
C GLU A 28 7.25 10.53 -6.33
N HIS A 29 7.73 9.35 -6.72
CA HIS A 29 8.65 9.22 -7.86
C HIS A 29 8.00 9.55 -9.20
N LEU A 30 6.69 9.30 -9.35
CA LEU A 30 5.96 9.60 -10.58
C LEU A 30 5.85 11.11 -10.80
N ASP A 31 5.76 11.90 -9.74
CA ASP A 31 5.72 13.37 -9.82
C ASP A 31 7.03 13.96 -10.43
N LEU A 32 8.12 13.20 -10.46
CA LEU A 32 9.40 13.57 -11.10
C LEU A 32 9.50 13.16 -12.59
N ARG A 33 8.51 12.43 -13.12
CA ARG A 33 8.52 11.87 -14.49
C ARG A 33 7.75 12.76 -15.48
N ALA A 34 7.82 12.42 -16.76
CA ALA A 34 7.12 13.16 -17.81
C ALA A 34 5.60 13.15 -17.61
N GLU A 35 4.93 14.27 -17.92
CA GLU A 35 3.47 14.43 -17.71
C GLU A 35 2.62 13.33 -18.36
N GLU A 36 3.06 12.79 -19.49
CA GLU A 36 2.33 11.74 -20.22
C GLU A 36 2.36 10.39 -19.47
N GLU A 37 3.50 10.08 -18.85
CA GLU A 37 3.64 8.92 -17.95
C GLU A 37 2.81 9.14 -16.67
N GLN A 38 2.79 10.37 -16.14
CA GLN A 38 1.97 10.73 -14.97
C GLN A 38 0.48 10.51 -15.25
N ARG A 39 -0.04 11.07 -16.35
CA ARG A 39 -1.46 10.93 -16.74
C ARG A 39 -1.89 9.47 -16.88
N THR A 40 -0.97 8.60 -17.29
CA THR A 40 -1.25 7.18 -17.49
C THR A 40 -1.15 6.37 -16.20
N LEU A 41 -0.13 6.62 -15.37
CA LEU A 41 0.20 5.78 -14.21
C LEU A 41 -0.47 6.25 -12.91
N ARG A 42 -0.65 7.56 -12.73
CA ARG A 42 -1.21 8.17 -11.52
C ARG A 42 -2.59 7.63 -11.16
N PRO A 43 -3.59 7.59 -12.06
CA PRO A 43 -4.91 7.03 -11.72
C PRO A 43 -4.85 5.54 -11.35
N ARG A 44 -3.89 4.79 -11.91
CA ARG A 44 -3.71 3.36 -11.57
C ARG A 44 -3.11 3.17 -10.19
N LEU A 45 -2.15 4.01 -9.80
CA LEU A 45 -1.55 4.01 -8.46
C LEU A 45 -2.55 4.48 -7.41
N GLU A 46 -3.33 5.53 -7.68
CA GLU A 46 -4.40 6.00 -6.80
C GLU A 46 -5.49 4.94 -6.60
N SER A 47 -5.91 4.26 -7.67
CA SER A 47 -6.87 3.14 -7.57
C SER A 47 -6.32 1.94 -6.80
N ARG A 48 -5.00 1.72 -6.83
CA ARG A 48 -4.34 0.68 -6.02
C ARG A 48 -4.29 1.10 -4.55
N MET A 49 -3.97 2.37 -4.28
CA MET A 49 -3.94 2.94 -2.95
C MET A 49 -5.28 2.81 -2.25
N HIS A 50 -6.37 3.18 -2.93
CA HIS A 50 -7.71 3.08 -2.36
C HIS A 50 -8.05 1.64 -1.95
N ARG A 51 -7.80 0.67 -2.84
CA ARG A 51 -8.05 -0.76 -2.55
C ARG A 51 -7.21 -1.29 -1.39
N LEU A 52 -5.95 -0.86 -1.25
CA LEU A 52 -5.09 -1.28 -0.15
C LEU A 52 -5.56 -0.70 1.18
N ARG A 53 -6.00 0.56 1.20
CA ARG A 53 -6.58 1.20 2.39
C ARG A 53 -7.91 0.54 2.78
N ASP A 54 -8.78 0.27 1.81
CA ASP A 54 -10.03 -0.44 2.07
C ASP A 54 -9.74 -1.83 2.65
N ALA A 55 -8.79 -2.58 2.11
CA ALA A 55 -8.40 -3.89 2.62
C ALA A 55 -7.83 -3.81 4.04
N LEU A 56 -7.05 -2.76 4.35
CA LEU A 56 -6.50 -2.51 5.68
C LEU A 56 -7.62 -2.23 6.69
N ASP A 57 -8.58 -1.40 6.31
CA ASP A 57 -9.73 -1.04 7.15
C ASP A 57 -10.62 -2.27 7.44
N HIS A 58 -10.85 -3.12 6.43
CA HIS A 58 -11.62 -4.37 6.60
C HIS A 58 -10.91 -5.41 7.48
N LEU A 59 -9.58 -5.35 7.60
CA LEU A 59 -8.80 -6.27 8.42
C LEU A 59 -8.73 -5.81 9.89
N ALA A 60 -8.91 -4.51 10.13
CA ALA A 60 -8.95 -3.93 11.48
C ALA A 60 -10.35 -3.96 12.12
N ALA A 61 -11.39 -4.32 11.35
CA ALA A 61 -12.78 -4.48 11.78
C ALA A 61 -13.09 -5.90 12.30
#